data_AF-A0A965IUR8-F1
#
_entry.id   AF-A0A965IUR8-F1
#
_cell.length_a   1.000
_cell.length_b   1.000
_cell.length_c   1.000
_cell.angle_alpha   90.00
_cell.angle_beta   90.00
_cell.angle_gamma   90.00
#
_symmetry.space_group_name_H-M   'P 1'
#
loop_
_entity.id
_entity.type
_entity.pdbx_description
1 polymer ?
#
loop_
_entity_poly.entity_id
_entity_poly.type
_entity_poly.pdbx_seq_one_letter_code
_entity_poly.pdbx_strand_id
1 'polypeptide(L)'
;MVDSDGDRTKHFPAIEKKHGEPIKTWIKRLQDLGDAKYPQQIAFLREDHGFSQAHANALVMYVRGSTTSKKFSSPEDYFRTLDPVAAGTAREIFAVIKKKHPGFELVTAWNQPMYRNEKGYVFGLSVSTNHITLNPMSSGDVLAQVAPKLKGLDVLKKTVRVPLDWKVNATVLETLVKARLAELG
;
A
#
# COMPACT_ATOMS: atom_id res chain seq x y z
N MET A 1 -19.47 -13.66 -1.90
CA MET A 1 -19.12 -12.69 -0.83
C MET A 1 -17.62 -12.74 -0.66
N VAL A 2 -16.90 -11.67 -1.00
CA VAL A 2 -15.43 -11.66 -0.95
C VAL A 2 -15.04 -11.32 0.48
N ASP A 3 -14.75 -12.36 1.26
CA ASP A 3 -14.28 -12.29 2.64
C ASP A 3 -12.94 -11.50 2.69
N SER A 4 -13.06 -10.21 2.97
CA SER A 4 -12.01 -9.19 2.80
C SER A 4 -11.47 -8.66 4.13
N ASP A 5 -11.85 -9.27 5.25
CA ASP A 5 -11.66 -8.66 6.57
C ASP A 5 -10.21 -8.72 7.07
N GLY A 6 -9.34 -9.42 6.34
CA GLY A 6 -7.95 -9.56 6.75
C GLY A 6 -7.78 -10.29 8.09
N ASP A 7 -8.87 -10.89 8.59
CA ASP A 7 -8.90 -11.70 9.79
C ASP A 7 -8.13 -13.00 9.54
N ARG A 8 -6.99 -13.11 10.22
CA ARG A 8 -6.08 -14.26 10.13
C ARG A 8 -6.50 -15.38 11.06
N THR A 9 -7.40 -15.11 12.01
CA THR A 9 -7.88 -16.10 12.98
C THR A 9 -8.71 -17.20 12.31
N LYS A 10 -9.26 -16.97 11.11
CA LYS A 10 -9.92 -18.02 10.31
C LYS A 10 -9.04 -19.20 9.94
N HIS A 11 -7.72 -19.03 9.95
CA HIS A 11 -6.78 -20.13 9.73
C HIS A 11 -6.55 -20.97 10.99
N PHE A 12 -6.91 -20.47 12.18
CA PHE A 12 -6.58 -21.11 13.46
C PHE A 12 -7.21 -22.50 13.61
N PRO A 13 -8.50 -22.72 13.29
CA PRO A 13 -9.07 -24.06 13.38
C PRO A 13 -8.35 -25.07 12.48
N ALA A 14 -7.93 -24.65 11.28
CA ALA A 14 -7.19 -25.50 10.36
C ALA A 14 -5.75 -25.77 10.84
N ILE A 15 -5.12 -24.78 11.48
CA ILE A 15 -3.79 -24.92 12.10
C ILE A 15 -3.86 -25.92 13.25
N GLU A 16 -4.80 -25.74 14.19
CA GLU A 16 -4.99 -26.63 15.34
C GLU A 16 -5.28 -28.05 14.87
N LYS A 17 -6.18 -28.22 13.89
CA LYS A 17 -6.49 -29.54 13.31
C LYS A 17 -5.28 -30.24 12.69
N LYS A 18 -4.37 -29.50 12.04
CA LYS A 18 -3.24 -30.07 11.31
C LYS A 18 -2.00 -30.27 12.18
N HIS A 19 -1.79 -29.40 13.16
CA HIS A 19 -0.58 -29.36 13.99
C HIS A 19 -0.81 -29.82 15.44
N GLY A 20 -2.05 -30.17 15.80
CA GLY A 20 -2.40 -30.95 17.01
C GLY A 20 -2.34 -30.18 18.33
N GLU A 21 -2.05 -28.89 18.30
CA GLU A 21 -1.80 -28.05 19.47
C GLU A 21 -2.67 -26.78 19.40
N PRO A 22 -3.19 -26.28 20.53
CA PRO A 22 -3.98 -25.05 20.56
C PRO A 22 -3.23 -23.85 19.98
N ILE A 23 -3.93 -22.94 19.32
CA ILE A 23 -3.31 -21.77 18.69
C ILE A 23 -2.57 -20.89 19.70
N LYS A 24 -3.06 -20.84 20.94
CA LYS A 24 -2.40 -20.14 22.06
C LYS A 24 -0.98 -20.67 22.33
N THR A 25 -0.77 -21.98 22.19
CA THR A 25 0.54 -22.61 22.35
C THR A 25 1.50 -22.12 21.26
N TRP A 26 1.04 -22.09 20.01
CA TRP A 26 1.86 -21.62 18.89
C TRP A 26 2.15 -20.12 18.94
N ILE A 27 1.18 -19.31 19.37
CA ILE A 27 1.37 -17.87 19.64
C ILE A 27 2.48 -17.68 20.69
N LYS A 28 2.42 -18.42 21.80
CA LYS A 28 3.43 -18.36 22.85
C LYS A 28 4.81 -18.78 22.34
N ARG A 29 4.91 -19.88 21.60
CA ARG A 29 6.18 -20.34 20.99
C ARG A 29 6.81 -19.25 20.11
N LEU A 30 6.01 -18.55 19.31
CA LEU A 30 6.50 -17.43 18.50
C LEU A 30 6.92 -16.21 19.31
N GLN A 31 6.23 -15.92 20.42
CA GLN A 31 6.60 -14.84 21.34
C GLN A 31 7.92 -15.17 22.07
N ASP A 32 8.12 -16.44 22.42
CA ASP A 32 9.34 -16.94 23.07
C ASP A 32 10.58 -16.84 22.15
N LEU A 33 10.39 -16.66 20.83
CA LEU A 33 11.49 -16.37 19.89
C LEU A 33 12.05 -14.94 20.00
N GLY A 34 11.42 -14.05 20.79
CA GLY A 34 11.89 -12.68 21.02
C GLY A 34 12.08 -11.88 19.73
N ASP A 35 13.29 -11.36 19.52
CA ASP A 35 13.65 -10.48 18.40
C ASP A 35 13.86 -11.19 17.05
N ALA A 36 13.51 -12.49 16.96
CA ALA A 36 13.58 -13.23 15.71
C ALA A 36 12.87 -12.47 14.58
N LYS A 37 13.60 -12.24 13.48
CA LYS A 37 13.07 -11.56 12.29
C LYS A 37 11.99 -12.41 11.65
N TYR A 38 11.12 -11.76 10.87
CA TYR A 38 10.03 -12.44 10.17
C TYR A 38 10.46 -13.72 9.41
N PRO A 39 11.56 -13.76 8.64
CA PRO A 39 11.98 -14.99 7.96
C PRO A 39 12.33 -16.12 8.93
N GLN A 40 12.90 -15.81 10.09
CA GLN A 40 13.27 -16.80 11.11
C GLN A 40 12.02 -17.38 11.78
N GLN A 41 11.02 -16.56 12.08
CA GLN A 41 9.73 -17.02 12.61
C GLN A 41 8.99 -17.93 11.60
N ILE A 42 9.09 -17.62 10.30
CA ILE A 42 8.53 -18.47 9.24
C ILE A 42 9.29 -19.78 9.13
N ALA A 43 10.63 -19.76 9.12
CA ALA A 43 11.45 -20.96 9.06
C ALA A 43 11.15 -21.89 10.24
N PHE A 44 11.12 -21.38 11.47
CA PHE A 44 10.75 -22.12 12.67
C PHE A 44 9.43 -22.89 12.52
N LEU A 45 8.39 -22.25 12.02
CA LEU A 45 7.10 -22.93 11.82
C LEU A 45 7.14 -23.95 10.68
N ARG A 46 7.81 -23.62 9.56
CA ARG A 46 7.79 -24.43 8.35
C ARG A 46 8.72 -25.64 8.43
N GLU A 47 9.95 -25.42 8.87
CA GLU A 47 11.03 -26.40 8.87
C GLU A 47 10.93 -27.29 10.11
N ASP A 48 10.75 -26.70 11.30
CA ASP A 48 10.77 -27.46 12.55
C ASP A 48 9.39 -28.05 12.91
N HIS A 49 8.31 -27.43 12.41
CA HIS A 49 6.94 -27.79 12.77
C HIS A 49 6.02 -28.11 11.58
N GLY A 50 6.55 -28.14 10.36
CA GLY A 50 5.85 -28.61 9.16
C GLY A 50 4.70 -27.72 8.69
N PHE A 51 4.65 -26.45 9.10
CA PHE A 51 3.59 -25.53 8.66
C PHE A 51 3.67 -25.28 7.15
N SER A 52 2.51 -25.12 6.53
CA SER A 52 2.45 -24.54 5.17
C SER A 52 2.84 -23.05 5.23
N GLN A 53 3.29 -22.49 4.10
CA GLN A 53 3.58 -21.06 4.01
C GLN A 53 2.37 -20.21 4.42
N ALA A 54 1.15 -20.60 4.02
CA ALA A 54 -0.06 -19.86 4.33
C ALA A 54 -0.37 -19.87 5.84
N HIS A 55 -0.26 -21.01 6.51
CA HIS A 55 -0.48 -21.13 7.94
C HIS A 55 0.58 -20.38 8.75
N ALA A 56 1.86 -20.53 8.37
CA ALA A 56 2.96 -19.82 9.00
C ALA A 56 2.79 -18.29 8.88
N ASN A 57 2.47 -17.80 7.68
CA ASN A 57 2.20 -16.38 7.44
C ASN A 57 1.04 -15.86 8.28
N ALA A 58 -0.08 -16.59 8.32
CA ALA A 58 -1.27 -16.18 9.07
C ALA A 58 -0.96 -15.99 10.56
N LEU A 59 -0.27 -16.97 11.16
CA LEU A 59 0.06 -16.96 12.57
C LEU A 59 1.13 -15.91 12.91
N VAL A 60 2.24 -15.86 12.16
CA VAL A 60 3.32 -14.87 12.39
C VAL A 60 2.79 -13.45 12.24
N MET A 61 1.96 -13.17 11.22
CA MET A 61 1.38 -11.84 11.05
C MET A 61 0.40 -11.48 12.17
N TYR A 62 -0.33 -12.46 12.72
CA TYR A 62 -1.19 -12.24 13.88
C TYR A 62 -0.38 -11.86 15.13
N VAL A 63 0.67 -12.64 15.46
CA VAL A 63 1.54 -12.38 16.62
C VAL A 63 2.23 -11.02 16.53
N ARG A 64 2.63 -10.62 15.33
CA ARG A 64 3.28 -9.33 15.06
C ARG A 64 2.32 -8.13 15.08
N GLY A 65 1.03 -8.35 15.37
CA GLY A 65 0.02 -7.28 15.40
C GLY A 65 -0.18 -6.63 14.02
N SER A 66 0.06 -7.36 12.93
CA SER A 66 0.02 -6.80 11.58
C SER A 66 -1.40 -6.40 11.19
N THR A 67 -1.67 -5.09 11.15
CA THR A 67 -2.95 -4.53 10.71
C THR A 67 -3.03 -4.35 9.19
N THR A 68 -1.97 -4.69 8.45
CA THR A 68 -1.82 -4.43 7.00
C THR A 68 -2.66 -5.34 6.09
N SER A 69 -3.58 -6.13 6.65
CA SER A 69 -4.57 -6.89 5.88
C SER A 69 -5.84 -6.08 5.57
N LYS A 70 -5.95 -4.82 6.04
CA LYS A 70 -7.06 -3.93 5.72
C LYS A 70 -7.11 -3.67 4.21
N LYS A 71 -8.00 -4.38 3.52
CA LYS A 71 -8.39 -4.05 2.16
C LYS A 71 -9.35 -2.89 2.19
N PHE A 72 -9.07 -1.84 1.44
CA PHE A 72 -9.97 -0.71 1.28
C PHE A 72 -10.97 -1.00 0.17
N SER A 73 -12.26 -0.87 0.49
CA SER A 73 -13.33 -0.99 -0.49
C SER A 73 -13.44 0.26 -1.36
N SER A 74 -13.03 1.42 -0.83
CA SER A 74 -13.03 2.69 -1.54
C SER A 74 -11.80 3.55 -1.21
N PRO A 75 -11.46 4.54 -2.06
CA PRO A 75 -10.43 5.54 -1.75
C PRO A 75 -10.71 6.30 -0.45
N GLU A 76 -11.99 6.54 -0.13
CA GLU A 76 -12.35 7.24 1.10
C GLU A 76 -12.06 6.40 2.35
N ASP A 77 -12.23 5.07 2.28
CA ASP A 77 -11.81 4.19 3.38
C ASP A 77 -10.30 4.24 3.61
N TYR A 78 -9.51 4.35 2.54
CA TYR A 78 -8.07 4.58 2.63
C TYR A 78 -7.79 5.91 3.36
N PHE A 79 -8.40 7.01 2.91
CA PHE A 79 -8.15 8.34 3.48
C PHE A 79 -8.57 8.46 4.95
N ARG A 80 -9.61 7.75 5.39
CA ARG A 80 -10.05 7.71 6.80
C ARG A 80 -9.04 7.09 7.75
N THR A 81 -8.09 6.29 7.24
CA THR A 81 -7.04 5.69 8.08
C THR A 81 -5.81 6.56 8.29
N LEU A 82 -5.73 7.67 7.57
CA LEU A 82 -4.57 8.54 7.58
C LEU A 82 -4.67 9.59 8.69
N ASP A 83 -3.51 10.11 9.10
CA ASP A 83 -3.43 11.36 9.85
C ASP A 83 -4.19 12.48 9.10
N PRO A 84 -4.94 13.37 9.80
CA PRO A 84 -5.76 14.39 9.15
C PRO A 84 -5.00 15.32 8.18
N VAL A 85 -3.74 15.65 8.48
CA VAL A 85 -2.92 16.51 7.61
C VAL A 85 -2.62 15.76 6.31
N ALA A 86 -2.11 14.54 6.42
CA ALA A 86 -1.82 13.71 5.25
C ALA A 86 -3.08 13.40 4.42
N ALA A 87 -4.20 13.16 5.09
CA ALA A 87 -5.49 12.92 4.44
C ALA A 87 -5.99 14.17 3.68
N GLY A 88 -5.77 15.37 4.24
CA GLY A 88 -6.06 16.65 3.59
C GLY A 88 -5.24 16.83 2.32
N THR A 89 -3.92 16.72 2.42
CA THR A 89 -3.00 16.85 1.27
C THR A 89 -3.27 15.80 0.19
N ALA A 90 -3.52 14.53 0.58
CA ALA A 90 -3.86 13.48 -0.39
C ALA A 90 -5.15 13.77 -1.16
N ARG A 91 -6.21 14.23 -0.48
CA ARG A 91 -7.47 14.62 -1.14
C ARG A 91 -7.28 15.83 -2.05
N GLU A 92 -6.49 16.82 -1.62
CA GLU A 92 -6.19 18.00 -2.44
C GLU A 92 -5.44 17.64 -3.73
N ILE A 93 -4.45 16.74 -3.66
CA ILE A 93 -3.74 16.23 -4.85
C ILE A 93 -4.72 15.65 -5.87
N PHE A 94 -5.62 14.78 -5.42
CA PHE A 94 -6.62 14.19 -6.31
C PHE A 94 -7.63 15.22 -6.84
N ALA A 95 -8.06 16.18 -6.02
CA ALA A 95 -8.98 17.24 -6.43
C ALA A 95 -8.37 18.16 -7.51
N VAL A 96 -7.11 18.55 -7.35
CA VAL A 96 -6.38 19.38 -8.31
C VAL A 96 -6.25 18.69 -9.67
N ILE A 97 -5.95 17.39 -9.69
CA ILE A 97 -5.88 16.61 -10.93
C ILE A 97 -7.27 16.48 -11.56
N LYS A 98 -8.32 16.17 -10.77
CA LYS A 98 -9.70 16.03 -11.27
C LYS A 98 -10.21 17.30 -11.95
N LYS A 99 -9.86 18.48 -11.41
CA LYS A 99 -10.26 19.78 -11.98
C LYS A 99 -9.78 19.94 -13.43
N LYS A 100 -8.60 19.41 -13.77
CA LYS A 100 -8.06 19.45 -15.14
C LYS A 100 -8.47 18.25 -15.99
N HIS A 101 -8.73 17.11 -15.35
CA HIS A 101 -9.04 15.84 -16.01
C HIS A 101 -10.36 15.27 -15.47
N PRO A 102 -11.52 15.88 -15.79
CA PRO A 102 -12.81 15.48 -15.23
C PRO A 102 -13.23 14.05 -15.65
N GLY A 103 -12.64 13.49 -16.71
CA GLY A 103 -12.91 12.11 -17.16
C GLY A 103 -12.19 11.02 -16.35
N PHE A 104 -11.30 11.35 -15.42
CA PHE A 104 -10.62 10.33 -14.63
C PHE A 104 -11.52 9.73 -13.55
N GLU A 105 -11.43 8.43 -13.38
CA GLU A 105 -12.11 7.67 -12.33
C GLU A 105 -11.14 7.43 -11.17
N LEU A 106 -11.52 7.84 -9.95
CA LEU A 106 -10.75 7.54 -8.74
C LEU A 106 -11.18 6.18 -8.21
N VAL A 107 -10.26 5.22 -8.20
CA VAL A 107 -10.51 3.84 -7.80
C VAL A 107 -9.55 3.38 -6.71
N THR A 108 -9.89 2.29 -6.03
CA THR A 108 -8.93 1.55 -5.22
C THR A 108 -8.27 0.46 -6.07
N ALA A 109 -6.97 0.57 -6.30
CA ALA A 109 -6.17 -0.44 -6.99
C ALA A 109 -4.89 -0.72 -6.20
N TRP A 110 -4.51 -2.01 -6.09
CA TRP A 110 -3.41 -2.46 -5.22
C TRP A 110 -3.51 -1.91 -3.78
N ASN A 111 -4.74 -1.80 -3.27
CA ASN A 111 -5.06 -1.24 -1.96
C ASN A 111 -4.66 0.24 -1.77
N GLN A 112 -4.54 1.00 -2.85
CA GLN A 112 -4.18 2.41 -2.85
C GLN A 112 -5.15 3.22 -3.73
N PRO A 113 -5.33 4.51 -3.46
CA PRO A 113 -6.13 5.39 -4.30
C PRO A 113 -5.39 5.70 -5.60
N MET A 114 -6.07 5.53 -6.74
CA MET A 114 -5.49 5.76 -8.06
C MET A 114 -6.51 6.33 -9.05
N TYR A 115 -6.08 7.28 -9.87
CA TYR A 115 -6.78 7.67 -11.08
C TYR A 115 -6.48 6.72 -12.23
N ARG A 116 -7.55 6.34 -12.92
CA ARG A 116 -7.50 5.68 -14.23
C ARG A 116 -8.39 6.39 -15.24
N ASN A 117 -8.16 6.09 -16.51
CA ASN A 117 -9.06 6.36 -17.63
C ASN A 117 -9.23 5.08 -18.46
N GLU A 118 -9.88 5.19 -19.62
CA GLU A 118 -10.12 4.06 -20.53
C GLU A 118 -8.84 3.37 -21.00
N LYS A 119 -7.71 4.10 -21.08
CA LYS A 119 -6.42 3.59 -21.55
C LYS A 119 -5.58 2.95 -20.45
N GLY A 120 -5.86 3.24 -19.18
CA GLY A 120 -5.19 2.62 -18.04
C GLY A 120 -5.01 3.53 -16.83
N TYR A 121 -4.10 3.14 -15.93
CA TYR A 121 -3.76 3.91 -14.73
C TYR A 121 -2.87 5.10 -15.06
N VAL A 122 -3.22 6.26 -14.47
CA VAL A 122 -2.63 7.56 -14.79
C VAL A 122 -1.85 8.15 -13.62
N PHE A 123 -2.40 8.06 -12.41
CA PHE A 123 -1.74 8.64 -11.24
C PHE A 123 -2.23 7.94 -9.97
N GLY A 124 -1.34 7.64 -9.04
CA GLY A 124 -1.68 7.10 -7.74
C GLY A 124 -0.83 7.74 -6.66
N LEU A 125 -1.23 7.51 -5.41
CA LEU A 125 -0.37 7.85 -4.28
C LEU A 125 -0.46 6.83 -3.16
N SER A 126 0.55 6.84 -2.30
CA SER A 126 0.51 6.16 -1.01
C SER A 126 1.11 7.04 0.07
N VAL A 127 0.61 6.91 1.28
CA VAL A 127 1.08 7.64 2.46
C VAL A 127 1.86 6.68 3.35
N SER A 128 3.07 7.10 3.71
CA SER A 128 3.93 6.45 4.71
C SER A 128 4.10 7.40 5.90
N THR A 129 4.74 6.94 6.98
CA THR A 129 4.86 7.68 8.23
C THR A 129 5.37 9.12 8.08
N ASN A 130 6.27 9.37 7.12
CA ASN A 130 6.95 10.66 6.98
C ASN A 130 6.68 11.38 5.65
N HIS A 131 5.97 10.76 4.70
CA HIS A 131 5.84 11.31 3.36
C HIS A 131 4.66 10.72 2.58
N ILE A 132 4.22 11.46 1.57
CA ILE A 132 3.33 10.99 0.51
C ILE A 132 4.19 10.63 -0.71
N THR A 133 4.04 9.41 -1.21
CA THR A 133 4.66 8.98 -2.47
C THR A 133 3.67 9.19 -3.61
N LEU A 134 4.01 10.07 -4.54
CA LEU A 134 3.31 10.31 -5.79
C LEU A 134 3.82 9.34 -6.85
N ASN A 135 2.90 8.69 -7.56
CA ASN A 135 3.22 7.71 -8.59
C ASN A 135 2.50 8.06 -9.91
N PRO A 136 3.22 8.46 -10.97
CA PRO A 136 2.62 8.71 -12.29
C PRO A 136 2.23 7.42 -13.02
N MET A 137 2.32 6.24 -12.39
CA MET A 137 1.93 4.95 -12.96
C MET A 137 2.64 4.59 -14.28
N SER A 138 3.81 5.18 -14.50
CA SER A 138 4.62 5.01 -15.71
C SER A 138 5.51 3.76 -15.61
N SER A 139 5.56 2.98 -16.68
CA SER A 139 6.58 1.94 -16.89
C SER A 139 7.87 2.52 -17.51
N GLY A 140 7.78 3.66 -18.19
CA GLY A 140 8.87 4.39 -18.82
C GLY A 140 9.48 5.48 -17.93
N ASP A 141 10.17 6.43 -18.54
CA ASP A 141 11.01 7.42 -17.83
C ASP A 141 10.35 8.80 -17.74
N VAL A 142 9.04 8.81 -17.44
CA VAL A 142 8.25 10.05 -17.24
C VAL A 142 8.96 11.06 -16.33
N LEU A 143 9.58 10.60 -15.24
CA LEU A 143 10.26 11.50 -14.31
C LEU A 143 11.50 12.18 -14.90
N ALA A 144 12.22 11.50 -15.80
CA ALA A 144 13.37 12.09 -16.48
C ALA A 144 12.93 13.19 -17.47
N GLN A 145 11.83 12.96 -18.18
CA GLN A 145 11.26 13.93 -19.14
C GLN A 145 10.82 15.24 -18.46
N VAL A 146 10.51 15.19 -17.17
CA VAL A 146 9.98 16.33 -16.41
C VAL A 146 10.89 16.79 -15.28
N ALA A 147 12.11 16.27 -15.21
CA ALA A 147 13.07 16.51 -14.14
C ALA A 147 13.26 18.00 -13.76
N PRO A 148 13.31 18.97 -14.71
CA PRO A 148 13.44 20.38 -14.35
C PRO A 148 12.30 20.91 -13.47
N LYS A 149 11.10 20.34 -13.59
CA LYS A 149 9.91 20.72 -12.80
C LYS A 149 9.85 20.05 -11.44
N LEU A 150 10.70 19.05 -11.18
CA LEU A 150 10.76 18.30 -9.92
C LEU A 150 11.89 18.75 -9.00
N LYS A 151 12.65 19.79 -9.38
CA LYS A 151 13.75 20.31 -8.57
C LYS A 151 13.28 20.65 -7.15
N GLY A 152 14.04 20.18 -6.15
CA GLY A 152 13.72 20.37 -4.74
C GLY A 152 12.76 19.35 -4.14
N LEU A 153 12.29 18.38 -4.92
CA LEU A 153 11.53 17.23 -4.42
C LEU A 153 12.45 15.99 -4.30
N ASP A 154 12.07 15.04 -3.45
CA ASP A 154 12.74 13.75 -3.35
C ASP A 154 12.27 12.84 -4.50
N VAL A 155 13.07 12.79 -5.57
CA VAL A 155 12.76 12.04 -6.80
C VAL A 155 13.43 10.67 -6.77
N LEU A 156 12.64 9.61 -6.85
CA LEU A 156 13.08 8.23 -6.98
C LEU A 156 12.98 7.78 -8.45
N LYS A 157 13.37 6.53 -8.73
CA LYS A 157 13.39 6.00 -10.11
C LYS A 157 12.05 6.14 -10.85
N LYS A 158 10.92 5.90 -10.16
CA LYS A 158 9.58 5.90 -10.77
C LYS A 158 8.54 6.71 -9.97
N THR A 159 8.92 7.24 -8.81
CA THR A 159 8.01 7.96 -7.91
C THR A 159 8.66 9.22 -7.36
N VAL A 160 7.85 10.11 -6.81
CA VAL A 160 8.31 11.33 -6.14
C VAL A 160 7.75 11.34 -4.73
N ARG A 161 8.57 11.63 -3.72
CA ARG A 161 8.14 11.78 -2.34
C ARG A 161 8.00 13.24 -1.99
N VAL A 162 6.93 13.56 -1.27
CA VAL A 162 6.63 14.90 -0.76
C VAL A 162 6.26 14.82 0.73
N PRO A 163 6.45 15.90 1.51
CA PRO A 163 6.03 15.94 2.91
C PRO A 163 4.53 15.65 3.09
N LEU A 164 4.13 15.24 4.30
CA LEU A 164 2.72 14.99 4.61
C LEU A 164 1.83 16.24 4.49
N ASP A 165 2.41 17.41 4.76
CA ASP A 165 1.80 18.74 4.70
C ASP A 165 2.18 19.49 3.41
N TRP A 166 2.57 18.76 2.36
CA TRP A 166 3.07 19.37 1.14
C TRP A 166 2.07 20.38 0.54
N LYS A 167 2.55 21.60 0.28
CA LYS A 167 1.79 22.61 -0.46
C LYS A 167 1.60 22.13 -1.90
N VAL A 168 0.38 21.68 -2.22
CA VAL A 168 0.07 21.01 -3.48
C VAL A 168 0.41 21.90 -4.67
N ASN A 169 1.29 21.41 -5.54
CA ASN A 169 1.71 22.13 -6.74
C ASN A 169 1.00 21.58 -7.99
N ALA A 170 -0.03 22.28 -8.43
CA ALA A 170 -0.83 21.91 -9.61
C ALA A 170 -0.02 21.82 -10.92
N THR A 171 1.08 22.55 -11.03
CA THR A 171 1.96 22.49 -12.21
C THR A 171 2.74 21.19 -12.22
N VAL A 172 3.31 20.78 -11.08
CA VAL A 172 4.03 19.50 -10.97
C VAL A 172 3.10 18.32 -11.26
N LEU A 173 1.92 18.30 -10.64
CA LEU A 173 0.95 17.22 -10.82
C LEU A 173 0.50 17.11 -12.29
N GLU A 174 0.19 18.24 -12.92
CA GLU A 174 -0.22 18.29 -14.33
C GLU A 174 0.89 17.81 -15.26
N THR A 175 2.14 18.19 -14.97
CA THR A 175 3.30 17.77 -15.76
C THR A 175 3.50 16.25 -15.68
N LEU A 176 3.35 15.64 -14.50
CA LEU A 176 3.43 14.18 -14.31
C LEU A 176 2.30 13.46 -15.06
N VAL A 177 1.06 13.94 -14.90
CA VAL A 177 -0.13 13.36 -15.55
C VAL A 177 -0.01 13.44 -17.07
N LYS A 178 0.39 14.59 -17.63
CA LYS A 178 0.56 14.75 -19.08
C LYS A 178 1.59 13.82 -19.67
N ALA A 179 2.75 13.69 -19.01
CA ALA A 179 3.79 12.78 -19.45
C ALA A 179 3.29 11.33 -19.42
N ARG A 180 2.53 10.93 -18.38
CA ARG A 180 1.90 9.61 -18.35
C ARG A 180 0.86 9.40 -19.45
N LEU A 181 0.00 10.37 -19.70
CA LEU A 181 -1.01 10.28 -20.76
C LEU A 181 -0.37 10.11 -22.13
N ALA A 182 0.77 10.77 -22.39
CA ALA A 182 1.52 10.60 -23.63
C ALA A 182 2.05 9.17 -23.83
N GLU A 183 2.36 8.44 -22.75
CA GLU A 183 2.75 7.02 -22.83
C GLU A 183 1.56 6.09 -23.10
N LEU A 184 0.35 6.48 -22.69
CA LEU A 184 -0.86 5.68 -22.88
C LEU A 184 -1.43 5.79 -24.30
N GLY A 185 -0.94 6.75 -25.09
CA GLY A 185 -1.31 6.99 -26.49
C GLY A 185 -2.72 7.51 -26.64
#